data_AF-A0A4Q3KBF4-F1
#
_entry.id   AF-A0A4Q3KBF4-F1
#
_cell.length_a   1.000
_cell.length_b   1.000
_cell.length_c   1.000
_cell.angle_alpha   90.00
_cell.angle_beta   90.00
_cell.angle_gamma   90.00
#
_symmetry.space_group_name_H-M   'P 1'
#
loop_
_entity.id
_entity.type
_entity.pdbx_description
1 polymer ?
#
loop_
_entity_poly.entity_id
_entity_poly.type
_entity_poly.pdbx_seq_one_letter_code
_entity_poly.pdbx_strand_id
1 'polypeptide(L)' 'MKAMVLDRYGKKRALRSATVPTPELRDDEVLVEVHAAGVNLLDSKLRSGEFKLILPYRMPLILGHDVAGVVVKAGPR' A
#
# COMPACT_ATOMS: atom_id res chain seq x y z
N MET A 1 8.26 3.19 -8.85
CA MET A 1 6.95 3.89 -8.79
C MET A 1 6.91 4.91 -7.64
N LYS A 2 6.00 5.89 -7.70
CA LYS A 2 5.71 6.79 -6.56
C LYS A 2 4.73 6.10 -5.60
N ALA A 3 4.91 6.30 -4.29
CA ALA A 3 4.05 5.72 -3.25
C ALA A 3 3.94 6.63 -2.02
N MET A 4 2.86 6.46 -1.26
CA MET A 4 2.69 7.07 0.06
C MET A 4 3.08 6.05 1.14
N VAL A 5 4.13 6.37 1.89
CA VAL A 5 4.81 5.46 2.81
C VAL A 5 4.60 5.90 4.25
N LEU A 6 4.32 4.93 5.11
CA LEU A 6 4.27 5.05 6.56
C LEU A 6 5.52 4.41 7.17
N ASP A 7 6.40 5.23 7.76
CA ASP A 7 7.65 4.71 8.35
C ASP A 7 7.42 4.03 9.70
N ARG A 8 6.48 4.54 10.51
CA ARG A 8 6.08 4.00 11.81
C ARG A 8 4.65 4.40 12.13
N TYR A 9 3.96 3.57 12.91
CA TYR A 9 2.63 3.89 13.45
C TYR A 9 2.61 5.20 14.25
N GLY A 10 1.49 5.93 14.18
CA GLY A 10 1.23 7.07 15.06
C GLY A 10 0.04 7.94 14.63
N LYS A 11 -0.77 8.37 15.60
CA LYS A 11 -2.00 9.17 15.36
C LYS A 11 -1.77 10.49 14.60
N LYS A 12 -0.63 11.15 14.83
CA LYS A 12 -0.25 12.42 14.20
C LYS A 12 0.88 12.28 13.18
N ARG A 13 1.18 11.05 12.74
CA ARG A 13 2.24 10.81 11.74
C ARG A 13 1.70 11.05 10.35
N ALA A 14 2.43 11.85 9.58
CA ALA A 14 2.16 12.04 8.17
C ALA A 14 2.71 10.86 7.36
N LEU A 15 2.05 10.57 6.24
CA LEU A 15 2.60 9.72 5.21
C LEU A 15 3.65 10.52 4.42
N ARG A 16 4.72 9.85 3.99
CA ARG A 16 5.76 10.45 3.16
C ARG A 16 5.59 9.99 1.71
N SER A 17 5.61 10.93 0.77
CA SER A 17 5.78 10.59 -0.65
C SER A 17 7.20 10.09 -0.89
N ALA A 18 7.35 8.94 -1.53
CA ALA A 18 8.64 8.36 -1.89
C ALA A 18 8.60 7.72 -3.29
N THR A 19 9.76 7.65 -3.93
CA THR A 19 9.98 6.75 -5.07
C THR A 19 10.51 5.43 -4.53
N VAL A 20 9.84 4.34 -4.88
CA VAL A 20 10.18 2.97 -4.47
C VAL A 20 10.35 2.08 -5.71
N PRO A 21 11.03 0.93 -5.61
CA PRO A 21 11.07 -0.05 -6.69
C PRO A 21 9.67 -0.48 -7.13
N THR A 22 9.52 -0.81 -8.41
CA THR A 22 8.30 -1.50 -8.88
C THR A 22 8.28 -2.89 -8.25
N PRO A 23 7.13 -3.36 -7.71
CA PRO A 23 7.05 -4.68 -7.09
C PRO A 23 7.32 -5.79 -8.11
N GLU A 24 7.94 -6.87 -7.64
CA GLU A 24 8.08 -8.10 -8.40
C GLU A 24 6.74 -8.83 -8.46
N LEU A 25 6.40 -9.36 -9.63
CA LEU A 25 5.13 -10.03 -9.89
C LEU A 25 5.28 -11.54 -9.70
N ARG A 26 4.46 -12.14 -8.84
CA ARG A 26 4.39 -13.60 -8.68
C ARG A 26 3.50 -14.24 -9.75
N ASP A 27 3.56 -15.57 -9.84
CA ASP A 27 2.86 -16.32 -10.88
C ASP A 27 1.34 -16.16 -10.87
N ASP A 28 0.76 -15.91 -9.70
CA ASP A 28 -0.67 -15.82 -9.41
C ASP A 28 -1.17 -14.37 -9.22
N GLU A 29 -0.37 -13.38 -9.61
CA GLU A 29 -0.66 -11.96 -9.39
C GLU A 29 -0.82 -11.19 -10.71
N VAL A 30 -1.40 -9.98 -10.60
CA VAL A 30 -1.37 -8.97 -11.67
C VAL A 30 -0.66 -7.70 -11.20
N LEU A 31 0.13 -7.10 -12.09
CA LEU A 31 0.72 -5.79 -11.87
C LEU A 31 -0.23 -4.73 -12.43
N VAL A 32 -0.72 -3.85 -11.56
CA VAL A 32 -1.65 -2.78 -11.93
C VAL A 32 -0.93 -1.44 -11.93
N GLU A 33 -1.01 -0.73 -13.05
CA GLU A 33 -0.71 0.71 -13.09
C GLU A 33 -1.89 1.47 -12.50
N VAL A 34 -1.74 1.90 -11.25
CA VAL A 34 -2.80 2.55 -10.48
C VAL A 34 -3.01 3.98 -10.96
N HIS A 35 -4.24 4.30 -11.38
CA HIS A 35 -4.66 5.65 -11.79
C HIS A 35 -5.45 6.38 -10.69
N ALA A 36 -6.17 5.62 -9.86
CA ALA A 36 -6.92 6.14 -8.73
C ALA A 36 -6.82 5.18 -7.53
N ALA A 37 -6.83 5.74 -6.32
CA ALA A 37 -6.88 4.99 -5.08
C ALA A 37 -7.98 5.57 -4.18
N GLY A 38 -8.76 4.68 -3.56
CA GLY A 38 -9.75 5.04 -2.55
C GLY A 38 -9.09 5.27 -1.20
N VAL A 39 -9.56 6.26 -0.46
CA VAL A 39 -9.16 6.49 0.94
C VAL A 39 -10.31 6.11 1.84
N ASN A 40 -10.04 5.24 2.79
CA ASN A 40 -11.01 4.67 3.72
C ASN A 40 -10.64 4.98 5.18
N LEU A 41 -11.62 4.80 6.07
CA LEU A 41 -11.38 4.92 7.52
C LEU A 41 -10.30 3.92 7.99
N LEU A 42 -10.21 2.75 7.34
CA LEU A 42 -9.20 1.73 7.64
C LEU A 42 -7.78 2.29 7.52
N ASP A 43 -7.47 3.12 6.52
CA ASP A 43 -6.14 3.70 6.33
C ASP A 43 -5.70 4.53 7.55
N SER A 44 -6.60 5.32 8.12
CA SER A 44 -6.32 6.10 9.33
C SER A 44 -6.09 5.22 10.55
N LYS A 45 -6.85 4.13 10.69
CA LYS A 45 -6.71 3.18 11.81
C LYS A 45 -5.45 2.31 11.68
N LEU A 46 -5.07 1.94 10.47
CA LEU A 46 -3.78 1.28 10.20
C LEU A 46 -2.62 2.23 10.51
N ARG A 47 -2.71 3.50 10.07
CA ARG A 47 -1.72 4.53 10.37
C ARG A 47 -1.54 4.76 11.87
N SER A 48 -2.63 4.78 12.64
CA SER A 48 -2.58 4.95 14.10
C SER A 48 -2.07 3.71 14.84
N GLY A 49 -2.07 2.54 14.20
CA GLY A 49 -1.64 1.27 14.77
C GLY A 49 -2.74 0.51 15.53
N GLU A 50 -4.01 0.89 15.37
CA GLU A 50 -5.16 0.27 16.07
C GLU A 50 -5.31 -1.23 15.78
N PHE A 51 -4.83 -1.69 14.61
CA PHE A 51 -4.89 -3.09 14.21
C PHE A 51 -3.59 -3.87 14.42
N LYS A 52 -2.54 -3.27 15.00
CA LYS A 52 -1.18 -3.87 15.04
C LYS A 52 -1.14 -5.28 15.64
N LEU A 53 -2.00 -5.58 16.63
CA LEU A 53 -2.04 -6.88 17.30
C LEU A 53 -2.57 -8.01 16.41
N ILE A 54 -3.42 -7.69 15.44
CA ILE A 54 -4.07 -8.66 14.54
C ILE A 54 -3.59 -8.55 13.09
N LEU A 55 -3.01 -7.42 12.69
CA LEU A 55 -2.40 -7.15 11.39
C LEU A 55 -1.00 -6.54 11.60
N PRO A 56 0.02 -7.34 11.94
CA PRO A 56 1.36 -6.85 12.23
C PRO A 56 2.14 -6.53 10.94
N TYR A 57 1.76 -5.45 10.26
CA TYR A 57 2.46 -5.01 9.06
C TYR A 57 3.94 -4.70 9.35
N ARG A 58 4.80 -5.11 8.41
CA ARG A 58 6.22 -4.70 8.39
C ARG A 58 6.31 -3.23 7.97
N MET A 59 7.24 -2.52 8.60
CA MET A 59 7.53 -1.12 8.29
C MET A 59 8.84 -1.03 7.51
N PRO A 60 8.97 -0.08 6.55
CA PRO A 60 7.96 0.90 6.16
C PRO A 60 6.80 0.27 5.36
N LEU A 61 5.58 0.79 5.55
CA LEU A 61 4.35 0.28 4.93
C LEU A 61 3.86 1.25 3.84
N ILE A 62 3.53 0.74 2.65
CA ILE A 62 2.76 1.50 1.65
C ILE A 62 1.27 1.31 1.98
N LEU A 63 0.53 2.41 2.14
CA LEU A 63 -0.91 2.37 2.42
C LEU A 63 -1.75 2.46 1.15
N GLY A 64 -3.00 2.00 1.24
CA GLY A 64 -3.98 1.95 0.14
C GLY A 64 -4.41 0.52 -0.15
N HIS A 65 -5.70 0.23 0.01
CA HIS A 65 -6.29 -1.10 -0.20
C HIS A 65 -7.28 -1.14 -1.37
N ASP A 66 -7.81 0.03 -1.76
CA ASP A 66 -8.78 0.15 -2.85
C ASP A 66 -8.14 0.92 -4.00
N VAL A 67 -8.09 0.32 -5.19
CA VAL A 67 -7.43 0.90 -6.37
C VAL A 67 -8.24 0.67 -7.64
N ALA A 68 -8.05 1.57 -8.61
CA ALA A 68 -8.50 1.41 -9.99
C ALA A 68 -7.37 1.80 -10.94
N GLY A 69 -7.19 1.02 -12.00
CA GLY A 69 -6.06 1.16 -12.91
C GLY A 69 -6.09 0.14 -14.05
N VAL A 70 -4.97 0.02 -14.74
CA VAL A 70 -4.80 -0.89 -15.88
C VAL A 70 -3.88 -2.04 -15.49
N VAL A 71 -4.26 -3.28 -15.81
CA VAL A 71 -3.34 -4.41 -15.70
C VAL A 71 -2.28 -4.29 -16.78
N VAL A 72 -1.01 -4.09 -16.39
CA VAL A 72 0.13 -3.94 -17.31
C VAL A 72 0.93 -5.23 -17.47
N LYS A 73 0.78 -6.18 -16.54
CA LYS A 73 1.37 -7.51 -16.60
C LYS A 73 0.53 -8.50 -15.77
N ALA A 74 0.43 -9.74 -16.22
CA ALA A 74 -0.13 -10.85 -15.47
C ALA A 74 0.93 -11.94 -15.28
N GLY A 75 0.86 -12.65 -14.15
CA GLY A 75 1.63 -13.87 -13.95
C GLY A 75 1.19 -14.99 -14.90
N PRO A 76 2.05 -15.99 -15.16
CA PRO A 76 1.79 -17.05 -16.13
C PRO A 76 0.75 -18.12 -15.73
N ARG A 77 0.17 -18.07 -14.52
CA ARG A 77 -0.62 -19.17 -13.96
C ARG A 77 -2.12 -18.98 -14.02
#